data_AF-A0A1R0GQR1-F1
#
_entry.id   AF-A0A1R0GQR1-F1
#
_cell.length_a   1.000
_cell.length_b   1.000
_cell.length_c   1.000
_cell.angle_alpha   90.00
_cell.angle_beta   90.00
_cell.angle_gamma   90.00
#
_symmetry.space_group_name_H-M   'P 1'
#
loop_
_entity.id
_entity.type
_entity.pdbx_description
1 polymer ?
#
loop_
_entity_poly.entity_id
_entity_poly.type
_entity_poly.pdbx_seq_one_letter_code
_entity_poly.pdbx_strand_id
1 'polypeptide(L)'
;MNRPSGLFQESKIFYPGKHNRYSVKREVAVIPNGRCAFSSPIVKGLIHEILVCRLMENKYKKFLKKSPAECGIEEFGGAHSEWSIMADLRNVGLDQKFRVVIPKNETLISEGERVTQNT
;
A
#
# COMPACT_ATOMS: atom_id res chain seq x y z
N MET A 1 15.83 3.69 26.16
CA MET A 1 15.17 2.50 25.58
C MET A 1 13.68 2.81 25.48
N ASN A 2 13.14 3.07 24.27
CA ASN A 2 11.75 3.53 24.10
C ASN A 2 10.77 2.35 24.08
N ARG A 3 10.60 1.73 25.25
CA ARG A 3 9.60 0.67 25.46
C ARG A 3 8.33 1.30 26.06
N PRO A 4 7.13 0.99 25.53
CA PRO A 4 5.88 1.39 26.16
C PRO A 4 5.84 0.94 27.62
N SER A 5 5.35 1.80 28.52
CA SER A 5 5.10 1.43 29.92
C SER A 5 3.99 0.39 30.01
N GLY A 6 4.04 -0.46 31.04
CA GLY A 6 3.05 -1.52 31.27
C GLY A 6 3.64 -2.95 31.27
N LEU A 7 2.75 -3.93 31.29
CA LEU A 7 3.11 -5.35 31.33
C LEU A 7 3.75 -5.80 30.02
N PHE A 8 4.54 -6.89 30.08
CA PHE A 8 5.16 -7.46 28.88
C PHE A 8 4.15 -7.75 27.78
N GLN A 9 3.00 -8.34 28.13
CA GLN A 9 1.92 -8.66 27.19
C GLN A 9 1.35 -7.40 26.48
N GLU A 10 1.24 -6.28 27.20
CA GLU A 10 0.75 -5.01 26.67
C GLU A 10 1.76 -4.34 25.74
N SER A 11 3.06 -4.52 26.01
CA SER A 11 4.12 -3.99 25.14
C SER A 11 4.31 -4.84 23.87
N LYS A 12 4.08 -6.16 23.93
CA LYS A 12 4.35 -7.12 22.85
C LYS A 12 3.61 -6.77 21.55
N ILE A 13 2.39 -6.28 21.64
CA ILE A 13 1.56 -5.88 20.50
C ILE A 13 2.15 -4.70 19.70
N PHE A 14 3.11 -3.97 20.25
CA PHE A 14 3.83 -2.90 19.56
C PHE A 14 5.16 -3.37 18.97
N TYR A 15 5.55 -4.64 19.14
CA TYR A 15 6.86 -5.16 18.74
C TYR A 15 6.77 -6.01 17.46
N PRO A 16 7.01 -5.45 16.26
CA PRO A 16 6.90 -6.16 14.98
C PRO A 16 8.02 -7.18 14.72
N GLY A 17 9.04 -7.30 15.59
CA GLY A 17 10.20 -8.20 15.42
C GLY A 17 11.21 -7.74 14.37
N LYS A 18 10.76 -7.26 13.20
CA LYS A 18 11.61 -6.92 12.04
C LYS A 18 12.75 -5.93 12.33
N HIS A 19 12.50 -4.93 13.18
CA HIS A 19 13.45 -3.85 13.44
C HIS A 19 13.95 -3.82 14.90
N ASN A 20 13.61 -4.84 15.69
CA ASN A 20 13.90 -4.93 17.12
C ASN A 20 13.54 -3.65 17.92
N ARG A 21 12.48 -2.95 17.52
CA ARG A 21 12.01 -1.70 18.14
C ARG A 21 10.49 -1.72 18.22
N TYR A 22 9.96 -1.17 19.30
CA TYR A 22 8.53 -0.90 19.43
C TYR A 22 8.13 0.19 18.43
N SER A 23 7.01 -0.02 17.76
CA SER A 23 6.51 0.93 16.77
C SER A 23 4.99 1.04 16.81
N VAL A 24 4.52 2.13 16.22
CA VAL A 24 3.15 2.29 15.79
C VAL A 24 3.14 2.44 14.28
N LYS A 25 2.02 2.10 13.66
CA LYS A 25 1.80 2.27 12.23
C LYS A 25 0.62 3.21 12.01
N ARG A 26 0.69 3.98 10.93
CA ARG A 26 -0.42 4.79 10.42
C ARG A 26 -0.22 4.89 8.93
N GLU A 27 -1.33 4.87 8.21
CA GLU A 27 -1.36 5.10 6.78
C GLU A 27 -1.76 6.55 6.52
N VAL A 28 -1.10 7.16 5.53
CA VAL A 28 -1.28 8.56 5.18
C VAL A 28 -1.34 8.68 3.67
N ALA A 29 -2.42 9.27 3.17
CA ALA A 29 -2.51 9.70 1.78
C ALA A 29 -2.04 11.14 1.68
N VAL A 30 -1.14 11.41 0.73
CA VAL A 30 -0.57 12.73 0.47
C VAL A 30 -0.97 13.20 -0.92
N ILE A 31 -1.27 14.50 -1.06
CA ILE A 31 -1.47 15.14 -2.35
C ILE A 31 -0.14 15.68 -2.89
N PRO A 32 -0.03 16.01 -4.20
CA PRO A 32 1.25 16.36 -4.83
C PRO A 32 2.03 17.52 -4.18
N ASN A 33 1.34 18.42 -3.48
CA ASN A 33 1.99 19.51 -2.73
C ASN A 33 2.53 19.09 -1.34
N GLY A 34 2.56 17.79 -1.04
CA GLY A 34 3.06 17.22 0.21
C GLY A 34 2.11 17.29 1.39
N ARG A 35 0.89 17.84 1.24
CA ARG A 35 -0.10 17.89 2.32
C ARG A 35 -0.80 16.55 2.50
N CYS A 36 -1.16 16.25 3.74
CA CYS A 36 -1.96 15.09 4.08
C CYS A 36 -3.42 15.31 3.62
N ALA A 37 -3.92 14.43 2.76
CA ALA A 37 -5.34 14.39 2.39
C ALA A 37 -6.16 13.68 3.46
N PHE A 38 -5.70 12.52 3.91
CA PHE A 38 -6.30 11.79 5.01
C PHE A 38 -5.31 10.81 5.62
N SER A 39 -5.59 10.38 6.85
CA SER A 39 -4.82 9.36 7.53
C SER A 39 -5.70 8.36 8.28
N SER A 40 -5.13 7.18 8.52
CA SER A 40 -5.73 6.17 9.39
C SER A 40 -5.59 6.57 10.87
N PRO A 41 -6.33 5.93 11.78
CA PRO A 41 -5.97 5.90 13.19
C PRO A 41 -4.54 5.36 13.37
N ILE A 42 -3.92 5.71 14.51
CA ILE A 42 -2.66 5.05 14.92
C ILE A 42 -2.99 3.61 15.30
N VAL A 43 -2.26 2.66 14.75
CA VAL A 43 -2.39 1.24 15.09
C VAL A 43 -1.09 0.69 15.67
N LYS A 44 -1.23 -0.45 16.36
CA LYS A 44 -0.12 -1.15 17.03
C LYS A 44 0.88 -1.68 16.00
N GLY A 45 2.18 -1.61 16.30
CA GLY A 45 3.25 -1.97 15.36
C GLY A 45 3.22 -3.41 14.84
N LEU A 46 2.66 -4.34 15.61
CA LEU A 46 2.54 -5.75 15.20
C LEU A 46 1.50 -5.97 14.08
N ILE A 47 0.59 -5.03 13.85
CA ILE A 47 -0.45 -5.17 12.82
C ILE A 47 0.18 -5.15 11.41
N HIS A 48 -0.23 -6.08 10.54
CA HIS A 48 0.21 -6.13 9.15
C HIS A 48 -0.28 -4.92 8.35
N GLU A 49 0.54 -4.42 7.42
CA GLU A 49 0.26 -3.21 6.63
C GLU A 49 -1.06 -3.32 5.85
N ILE A 50 -1.34 -4.48 5.23
CA ILE A 50 -2.60 -4.74 4.51
C ILE A 50 -3.85 -4.55 5.38
N LEU A 51 -3.76 -4.81 6.69
CA LEU A 51 -4.89 -4.61 7.60
C LEU A 51 -5.14 -3.12 7.84
N VAL A 52 -4.08 -2.30 7.86
CA VAL A 52 -4.19 -0.84 7.94
C VAL A 52 -4.86 -0.30 6.67
N CYS A 53 -4.45 -0.79 5.49
CA CYS A 53 -5.09 -0.43 4.22
C CYS A 53 -6.57 -0.80 4.18
N ARG A 54 -6.95 -1.98 4.70
CA ARG A 54 -8.35 -2.41 4.78
C ARG A 54 -9.19 -1.50 5.68
N LEU A 55 -8.64 -0.99 6.79
CA LEU A 55 -9.34 -0.01 7.62
C LEU A 55 -9.66 1.28 6.86
N MET A 56 -8.88 1.59 5.82
CA MET A 56 -9.00 2.79 5.01
C MET A 56 -9.82 2.58 3.73
N GLU A 57 -10.36 1.36 3.50
CA GLU A 57 -10.98 0.97 2.23
C GLU A 57 -12.09 1.92 1.78
N ASN A 58 -13.01 2.28 2.68
CA ASN A 58 -14.11 3.18 2.36
C ASN A 58 -13.65 4.60 2.00
N LYS A 59 -12.50 5.05 2.53
CA LYS A 59 -11.92 6.36 2.18
C LYS A 59 -11.27 6.27 0.80
N TYR A 60 -10.48 5.23 0.56
CA TYR A 60 -9.85 5.02 -0.75
C TYR A 60 -10.87 4.89 -1.88
N LYS A 61 -11.93 4.11 -1.69
CA LYS A 61 -13.01 3.97 -2.71
C LYS A 61 -13.70 5.29 -3.07
N LYS A 62 -13.71 6.28 -2.18
CA LYS A 62 -14.24 7.61 -2.49
C LYS A 62 -13.21 8.46 -3.22
N PHE A 63 -11.95 8.37 -2.81
CA PHE A 63 -10.87 9.19 -3.35
C PHE A 63 -10.39 8.73 -4.74
N LEU A 64 -10.48 7.43 -5.03
CA LEU A 64 -10.05 6.86 -6.31
C LEU A 64 -11.07 7.04 -7.43
N LYS A 65 -12.30 7.46 -7.14
CA LYS A 65 -13.30 7.70 -8.18
C LYS A 65 -12.88 8.88 -9.04
N LYS A 66 -12.80 8.65 -10.36
CA LYS A 66 -12.61 9.73 -11.32
C LYS A 66 -13.86 10.59 -11.40
N SER A 67 -13.66 11.89 -11.54
CA SER A 67 -14.71 12.81 -11.97
C SER A 67 -15.03 12.59 -13.45
N PRO A 68 -16.20 13.04 -13.94
CA PRO A 68 -16.56 12.90 -15.35
C PRO A 68 -15.53 13.47 -16.34
N ALA A 69 -14.83 14.55 -15.95
CA ALA A 69 -13.77 15.15 -16.74
C ALA A 69 -12.50 14.29 -16.79
N GLU A 70 -12.25 13.47 -15.77
CA GLU A 70 -11.08 12.59 -15.67
C GLU A 70 -11.30 11.22 -16.30
N CYS A 71 -12.55 10.82 -16.56
CA CYS A 71 -12.88 9.55 -17.19
C CYS A 71 -12.26 9.38 -18.60
N GLY A 72 -11.96 10.49 -19.30
CA GLY A 72 -11.27 10.48 -20.59
C GLY A 72 -9.75 10.30 -20.48
N ILE A 73 -9.18 10.31 -19.27
CA ILE A 73 -7.75 10.09 -19.07
C ILE A 73 -7.49 8.58 -19.06
N GLU A 74 -6.88 8.10 -20.14
CA GLU A 74 -6.44 6.71 -20.25
C GLU A 74 -5.24 6.43 -19.34
N GLU A 75 -5.30 5.29 -18.64
CA GLU A 75 -4.19 4.75 -17.87
C GLU A 75 -3.71 3.43 -18.51
N PHE A 76 -2.62 2.86 -17.98
CA PHE A 76 -2.17 1.54 -18.39
C PHE A 76 -3.31 0.51 -18.28
N GLY A 77 -3.67 -0.11 -19.41
CA GLY A 77 -4.79 -1.05 -19.51
C GLY A 77 -6.13 -0.45 -19.95
N GLY A 78 -6.20 0.85 -20.26
CA GLY A 78 -7.35 1.50 -20.89
C GLY A 78 -8.11 2.49 -19.99
N ALA A 79 -9.29 2.90 -20.46
CA ALA A 79 -10.17 3.82 -19.74
C ALA A 79 -10.86 3.10 -18.56
N HIS A 80 -10.73 3.66 -17.37
CA HIS A 80 -11.36 3.17 -16.14
C HIS A 80 -12.08 4.31 -15.43
N SER A 81 -13.13 3.98 -14.66
CA SER A 81 -13.87 4.92 -13.81
C SER A 81 -13.19 5.22 -12.47
N GLU A 82 -12.10 4.52 -12.17
CA GLU A 82 -11.32 4.67 -10.94
C GLU A 82 -9.81 4.74 -11.25
N TRP A 83 -9.10 5.57 -10.49
CA TRP A 83 -7.64 5.65 -10.48
C TRP A 83 -7.02 4.36 -9.93
N SER A 84 -5.84 3.98 -10.44
CA SER A 84 -5.06 2.88 -9.87
C SER A 84 -4.30 3.29 -8.61
N ILE A 85 -4.14 2.35 -7.68
CA ILE A 85 -3.15 2.44 -6.61
C ILE A 85 -1.84 1.84 -7.10
N MET A 86 -0.75 2.58 -7.03
CA MET A 86 0.57 2.00 -7.16
C MET A 86 0.96 1.29 -5.85
N ALA A 87 1.21 -0.02 -5.90
CA ALA A 87 1.58 -0.81 -4.72
C ALA A 87 2.96 -1.45 -4.88
N ASP A 88 3.67 -1.60 -3.75
CA ASP A 88 4.84 -2.47 -3.66
C ASP A 88 4.41 -3.94 -3.83
N LEU A 89 5.26 -4.77 -4.43
CA LEU A 89 5.08 -6.22 -4.56
C LEU A 89 4.76 -6.91 -3.23
N ARG A 90 5.24 -6.34 -2.11
CA ARG A 90 4.99 -6.87 -0.75
C ARG A 90 3.56 -6.67 -0.26
N ASN A 91 2.75 -5.87 -0.95
CA ASN A 91 1.36 -5.60 -0.64
C ASN A 91 0.40 -6.59 -1.34
N VAL A 92 0.70 -7.88 -1.23
CA VAL A 92 -0.12 -8.97 -1.79
C VAL A 92 -1.54 -8.91 -1.21
N GLY A 93 -2.56 -8.86 -2.09
CA GLY A 93 -3.97 -8.87 -1.73
C GLY A 93 -4.68 -7.50 -1.76
N LEU A 94 -4.00 -6.41 -2.11
CA LEU A 94 -4.66 -5.12 -2.38
C LEU A 94 -5.46 -5.14 -3.70
N ASP A 95 -5.00 -5.91 -4.67
CA ASP A 95 -5.61 -6.17 -5.98
C ASP A 95 -7.00 -6.82 -5.88
N GLN A 96 -7.31 -7.48 -4.75
CA GLN A 96 -8.64 -8.04 -4.48
C GLN A 96 -9.72 -6.98 -4.24
N LYS A 97 -9.31 -5.75 -3.90
CA LYS A 97 -10.23 -4.67 -3.48
C LYS A 97 -10.11 -3.40 -4.30
N PHE A 98 -8.96 -3.19 -4.93
CA PHE A 98 -8.66 -1.99 -5.70
C PHE A 98 -8.01 -2.36 -7.03
N ARG A 99 -8.10 -1.45 -7.99
CA ARG A 99 -7.24 -1.51 -9.16
C ARG A 99 -5.81 -1.16 -8.71
N VAL A 100 -4.89 -2.10 -8.87
CA VAL A 100 -3.50 -1.94 -8.43
C VAL A 100 -2.55 -2.04 -9.62
N VAL A 101 -1.56 -1.15 -9.67
CA VAL A 101 -0.42 -1.23 -10.57
C VAL A 101 0.81 -1.54 -9.71
N ILE A 102 1.46 -2.65 -10.00
CA ILE A 102 2.72 -3.02 -9.36
C ILE A 102 3.84 -2.67 -10.33
N PRO A 103 4.76 -1.74 -9.98
CA PRO A 103 5.92 -1.46 -10.80
C PRO A 103 6.74 -2.75 -11.01
N LYS A 104 7.09 -3.08 -12.25
CA LYS A 104 8.03 -4.17 -12.53
C LYS A 104 9.44 -3.66 -12.27
N ASN A 105 10.23 -4.38 -11.47
CA ASN A 105 11.67 -4.11 -11.37
C ASN A 105 12.32 -4.45 -12.71
N GLU A 106 12.98 -3.48 -13.35
CA GLU A 106 13.74 -3.69 -14.60
C GLU A 106 14.84 -4.75 -14.45
N THR A 107 15.29 -5.03 -13.22
CA THR A 107 16.36 -6.01 -12.92
C THR A 107 15.94 -7.48 -13.11
N LEU A 108 14.65 -7.80 -13.27
CA LEU A 108 14.18 -9.19 -13.45
C LEU A 108 13.91 -9.57 -14.91
N ILE A 109 14.10 -8.65 -15.86
CA ILE A 109 13.85 -8.90 -17.29
C ILE A 109 15.05 -9.61 -17.95
N SER A 110 16.25 -9.54 -17.37
CA SER A 110 17.45 -10.14 -17.98
C SER A 110 17.59 -11.66 -17.85
N GLU A 111 16.80 -12.34 -17.01
CA GLU A 111 16.86 -13.80 -16.85
C GLU A 111 15.65 -14.55 -17.44
N GLY A 112 14.54 -13.86 -17.71
CA GLY A 112 13.31 -14.48 -18.22
C GLY A 112 13.17 -14.52 -19.75
N GLU A 113 13.92 -13.69 -20.49
CA GLU A 113 13.81 -13.60 -21.96
C GLU A 113 14.81 -14.47 -22.74
N ARG A 114 15.67 -15.24 -22.07
CA ARG A 114 16.65 -16.13 -22.73
C ARG A 114 16.15 -17.54 -23.07
N VAL A 115 14.92 -17.93 -22.72
CA VAL A 115 14.43 -19.31 -22.93
C VAL A 115 13.41 -19.46 -24.06
N THR A 116 13.07 -18.41 -24.79
CA THR A 116 12.10 -18.49 -25.92
C THR A 116 12.62 -17.97 -27.26
N GLN A 117 13.92 -18.06 -27.48
CA GLN A 117 14.50 -17.96 -28.82
C GLN A 117 15.56 -19.05 -29.00
N ASN A 118 15.11 -20.24 -29.37
CA ASN A 118 15.86 -21.22 -30.17
C ASN A 118 14.80 -22.14 -30.78
N THR A 119 14.34 -21.76 -31.98
CA THR A 119 13.74 -22.69 -32.94
C THR A 119 14.88 -23.28 -33.76
#